data_AF-B2AJ77-F1
#
_entry.id   AF-B2AJ77-F1
#
_cell.length_a   1.000
_cell.length_b   1.000
_cell.length_c   1.000
_cell.angle_alpha   90.00
_cell.angle_beta   90.00
_cell.angle_gamma   90.00
#
_symmetry.space_group_name_H-M   'P 1'
#
loop_
_entity.id
_entity.type
_entity.pdbx_description
1 polymer ?
#
loop_
_entity_poly.entity_id
_entity_poly.type
_entity_poly.pdbx_seq_one_letter_code
_entity_poly.pdbx_strand_id
1 'polypeptide(L)'
;MIVAAQPLYRQAAIYARQGVELDRTTMARGVGACGALVRPLVEALHRYVMMPGKVHADDTPLPVLAPGKGQTKTGRLWAYVRDDRASGSDAAPAVWFAYTPNHQGQHPQAHLAGFRGILQADAYAGFNAVFTDGSVREAACMAHARRKVHDLHVRKATPTTTEALRRIGELYAIEAEIRGKLLAPLCRRATCRASRPIPMPSSTARARHPVSCATWVIP
;
A
#
# COMPACT_ATOMS: atom_id res chain seq x y z
N MET A 1 -5.58 -12.82 -8.69
CA MET A 1 -6.37 -13.05 -9.91
C MET A 1 -7.68 -12.29 -9.77
N ILE A 2 -7.76 -11.07 -10.32
CA ILE A 2 -9.04 -10.37 -10.46
C ILE A 2 -9.63 -10.86 -11.78
N VAL A 3 -10.22 -12.06 -11.75
CA VAL A 3 -11.15 -12.50 -12.79
C VAL A 3 -12.32 -11.52 -12.74
N ALA A 4 -12.81 -11.08 -13.91
CA ALA A 4 -13.94 -10.17 -14.13
C ALA A 4 -14.68 -9.76 -12.84
N ALA A 5 -14.73 -8.46 -12.51
CA ALA A 5 -15.34 -7.90 -11.29
C ALA A 5 -16.85 -8.22 -11.10
N GLN A 6 -17.41 -9.07 -11.95
CA GLN A 6 -18.75 -9.60 -11.96
C GLN A 6 -18.86 -10.84 -11.05
N PRO A 7 -19.78 -10.88 -10.06
CA PRO A 7 -20.03 -12.09 -9.27
C PRO A 7 -20.47 -13.28 -10.13
N LEU A 8 -20.10 -14.51 -9.73
CA LEU A 8 -20.38 -15.72 -10.51
C LEU A 8 -21.87 -15.92 -10.83
N TYR A 9 -22.78 -15.55 -9.91
CA TYR A 9 -24.23 -15.67 -10.19
C TYR A 9 -24.68 -14.77 -11.35
N ARG A 10 -24.06 -13.61 -11.51
CA ARG A 10 -24.38 -12.68 -12.59
C ARG A 10 -23.71 -13.12 -13.90
N GLN A 11 -22.52 -13.73 -13.82
CA GLN A 11 -21.91 -14.38 -14.98
C GLN A 11 -22.78 -15.55 -15.48
N ALA A 12 -23.24 -16.43 -14.59
CA ALA A 12 -24.14 -17.53 -14.94
C ALA A 12 -25.40 -17.04 -15.67
N ALA A 13 -26.04 -15.96 -15.17
CA ALA A 13 -27.20 -15.36 -15.82
C ALA A 13 -26.90 -14.77 -17.22
N ILE A 14 -25.68 -14.32 -17.47
CA ILE A 14 -25.26 -13.83 -18.80
C ILE A 14 -25.12 -15.00 -19.78
N TYR A 15 -24.46 -16.08 -19.36
CA TYR A 15 -24.31 -17.28 -20.18
C TYR A 15 -25.66 -17.93 -20.52
N ALA A 16 -26.60 -17.97 -19.56
CA ALA A 16 -27.94 -18.47 -19.78
C ALA A 16 -28.68 -17.72 -20.91
N ARG A 17 -28.50 -16.39 -21.01
CA ARG A 17 -29.06 -15.58 -22.11
C ARG A 17 -28.47 -15.92 -23.49
N GLN A 18 -27.32 -16.57 -23.52
CA GLN A 18 -26.67 -17.07 -24.73
C GLN A 18 -26.96 -18.56 -24.97
N GLY A 19 -27.88 -19.17 -24.20
CA GLY A 19 -28.23 -20.58 -24.29
C GLY A 19 -27.23 -21.52 -23.63
N VAL A 20 -26.32 -21.00 -22.79
CA VAL A 20 -25.30 -21.79 -22.08
C VAL A 20 -25.59 -21.81 -20.58
N GLU A 21 -26.07 -22.94 -20.07
CA GLU A 21 -26.33 -23.13 -18.65
C GLU A 21 -25.05 -23.54 -17.90
N LEU A 22 -24.59 -22.70 -16.98
CA LEU A 22 -23.41 -22.96 -16.15
C LEU A 22 -23.77 -22.93 -14.66
N ASP A 23 -23.57 -24.06 -13.98
CA ASP A 23 -23.73 -24.11 -12.52
C ASP A 23 -22.63 -23.31 -11.80
N ARG A 24 -23.05 -22.54 -10.78
CA ARG A 24 -22.14 -21.68 -10.00
C ARG A 24 -21.06 -22.47 -9.29
N THR A 25 -21.33 -23.70 -8.85
CA THR A 25 -20.35 -24.57 -8.21
C THR A 25 -19.27 -24.97 -9.20
N THR A 26 -19.67 -25.32 -10.42
CA THR A 26 -18.73 -25.63 -11.52
C THR A 26 -17.86 -24.43 -11.85
N MET A 27 -18.44 -23.24 -11.98
CA MET A 27 -17.69 -22.00 -12.19
C MET A 27 -16.70 -21.72 -11.04
N ALA A 28 -17.13 -21.88 -9.79
CA ALA A 28 -16.29 -21.68 -8.62
C ALA A 28 -15.12 -22.67 -8.58
N ARG A 29 -15.35 -23.95 -8.92
CA ARG A 29 -14.27 -24.95 -9.07
C ARG A 29 -13.28 -24.52 -10.16
N GLY A 30 -13.78 -24.02 -11.30
CA GLY A 30 -12.94 -23.48 -12.38
C GLY A 30 -12.06 -22.32 -11.92
N VAL A 31 -12.62 -21.35 -11.18
CA VAL A 31 -11.83 -20.25 -10.58
C VAL A 31 -10.75 -20.79 -9.64
N GLY A 32 -11.07 -21.79 -8.83
CA GLY A 32 -10.11 -22.47 -7.96
C GLY A 32 -8.97 -23.15 -8.74
N ALA A 33 -9.30 -23.86 -9.83
CA ALA A 33 -8.33 -24.51 -10.70
C ALA A 33 -7.40 -23.50 -11.37
N CYS A 34 -7.94 -22.40 -11.90
CA CYS A 34 -7.12 -21.29 -12.43
C CYS A 34 -6.21 -20.71 -11.34
N GLY A 35 -6.71 -20.57 -10.10
CA GLY A 35 -5.94 -20.15 -8.94
C GLY A 35 -4.74 -21.07 -8.66
N ALA A 36 -4.93 -22.38 -8.76
CA ALA A 36 -3.85 -23.36 -8.60
C ALA A 36 -2.82 -23.26 -9.73
N LEU A 37 -3.26 -23.09 -10.98
CA LEU A 37 -2.38 -22.96 -12.15
C LEU A 37 -1.54 -21.69 -12.13
N VAL A 38 -2.07 -20.56 -11.62
CA VAL A 38 -1.33 -19.29 -11.54
C VAL A 38 -0.42 -19.19 -10.31
N ARG A 39 -0.49 -20.14 -9.37
CA ARG A 39 0.30 -20.10 -8.13
C ARG A 39 1.81 -19.92 -8.36
N PRO A 40 2.48 -20.60 -9.31
CA PRO A 40 3.91 -20.37 -9.56
C PRO A 40 4.23 -18.93 -9.98
N LEU A 41 3.32 -18.28 -10.71
CA LEU A 41 3.46 -16.87 -11.09
C LEU A 41 3.29 -15.94 -9.87
N VAL A 42 2.33 -16.26 -8.99
CA VAL A 42 2.14 -15.50 -7.73
C VAL A 42 3.39 -15.62 -6.83
N GLU A 43 3.99 -16.80 -6.74
CA GLU A 43 5.22 -17.04 -5.99
C GLU A 43 6.42 -16.31 -6.59
N ALA A 44 6.56 -16.32 -7.92
CA ALA A 44 7.58 -15.54 -8.62
C ALA A 44 7.40 -14.03 -8.39
N LEU A 45 6.17 -13.54 -8.45
CA LEU A 45 5.82 -12.15 -8.18
C LEU A 45 6.12 -11.75 -6.74
N HIS A 46 5.81 -12.63 -5.77
CA HIS A 46 6.15 -12.43 -4.36
C HIS A 46 7.66 -12.28 -4.17
N ARG A 47 8.47 -13.20 -4.72
CA ARG A 47 9.94 -13.11 -4.67
C ARG A 47 10.45 -11.80 -5.26
N TYR A 48 9.92 -11.39 -6.41
CA TYR A 48 10.32 -10.15 -7.07
C TYR A 48 9.95 -8.89 -6.25
N VAL A 49 8.73 -8.82 -5.71
CA VAL A 49 8.29 -7.71 -4.85
C VAL A 49 9.17 -7.61 -3.61
N MET A 50 9.51 -8.75 -2.99
CA MET A 50 10.30 -8.82 -1.75
C MET A 50 11.82 -8.76 -1.95
N MET A 51 12.33 -8.64 -3.18
CA MET A 51 13.75 -8.35 -3.39
C MET A 51 14.14 -7.04 -2.68
N PRO A 52 15.40 -6.90 -2.23
CA PRO A 52 15.85 -5.67 -1.59
C PRO A 52 15.54 -4.41 -2.41
N GLY A 53 15.16 -3.34 -1.72
CA GLY A 53 14.73 -2.09 -2.36
C GLY A 53 13.69 -1.32 -1.54
N LYS A 54 12.72 -0.70 -2.21
CA LYS A 54 11.59 -0.01 -1.57
C LYS A 54 10.29 -0.75 -1.89
N VAL A 55 9.49 -1.03 -0.86
CA VAL A 55 8.15 -1.60 -0.97
C VAL A 55 7.15 -0.69 -0.29
N HIS A 56 6.04 -0.39 -0.95
CA HIS A 56 4.87 0.22 -0.30
C HIS A 56 3.97 -0.87 0.27
N ALA A 57 3.48 -0.68 1.49
CA ALA A 57 2.49 -1.57 2.09
C ALA A 57 1.24 -0.79 2.48
N ASP A 58 0.08 -1.36 2.16
CA ASP A 58 -1.23 -0.88 2.58
C ASP A 58 -2.17 -2.08 2.76
N ASP A 59 -3.27 -1.89 3.48
CA ASP A 59 -4.31 -2.91 3.62
C ASP A 59 -5.70 -2.35 3.38
N THR A 60 -6.58 -3.19 2.84
CA THR A 60 -7.99 -2.86 2.67
C THR A 60 -8.85 -3.84 3.44
N PRO A 61 -9.81 -3.37 4.28
CA PRO A 61 -10.75 -4.25 4.95
C PRO A 61 -11.69 -4.90 3.92
N LEU A 62 -11.89 -6.22 4.05
CA LEU A 62 -12.80 -6.99 3.23
C LEU A 62 -13.88 -7.67 4.09
N PRO A 63 -15.17 -7.56 3.74
CA PRO A 63 -16.19 -8.40 4.35
C PRO A 63 -16.05 -9.83 3.83
N VAL A 64 -15.85 -10.78 4.75
CA VAL A 64 -15.70 -12.20 4.43
C VAL A 64 -16.77 -12.99 5.16
N LEU A 65 -17.41 -13.94 4.47
CA LEU A 65 -18.39 -14.82 5.11
C LEU A 65 -17.77 -15.55 6.31
N ALA A 66 -18.54 -15.64 7.40
CA ALA A 66 -18.24 -16.51 8.53
C ALA A 66 -19.28 -17.65 8.55
N PRO A 67 -19.03 -18.77 7.85
CA PRO A 67 -19.97 -19.88 7.77
C PRO A 67 -20.43 -20.35 9.15
N GLY A 68 -21.72 -20.69 9.26
CA GLY A 68 -22.36 -21.10 10.51
C GLY A 68 -22.79 -19.96 11.45
N LYS A 69 -22.44 -18.70 11.16
CA LYS A 69 -22.80 -17.54 12.01
C LYS A 69 -23.83 -16.58 11.39
N GLY A 70 -24.20 -16.77 10.12
CA GLY A 70 -25.09 -15.85 9.40
C GLY A 70 -24.56 -14.42 9.27
N GLN A 71 -23.27 -14.20 9.52
CA GLN A 71 -22.64 -12.88 9.58
C GLN A 71 -21.36 -12.85 8.73
N THR A 72 -20.86 -11.64 8.49
CA THR A 72 -19.53 -11.43 7.92
C THR A 72 -18.53 -11.08 9.01
N LYS A 73 -17.27 -11.43 8.79
CA LYS A 73 -16.11 -10.95 9.56
C LYS A 73 -15.26 -10.05 8.69
N THR A 74 -14.53 -9.14 9.29
CA THR A 74 -13.58 -8.26 8.58
C THR A 74 -12.23 -8.96 8.42
N GLY A 75 -11.96 -9.47 7.22
CA GLY A 75 -10.61 -9.85 6.80
C GLY A 75 -9.85 -8.65 6.24
N ARG A 76 -8.56 -8.83 5.94
CA ARG A 76 -7.71 -7.81 5.30
C ARG A 76 -7.10 -8.34 4.01
N LEU A 77 -7.06 -7.48 3.00
CA LEU A 77 -6.26 -7.69 1.79
C LEU A 77 -5.10 -6.70 1.83
N TRP A 78 -3.90 -7.24 2.01
CA TRP A 78 -2.65 -6.49 2.01
C TRP A 78 -2.16 -6.34 0.58
N ALA A 79 -1.68 -5.16 0.24
CA ALA A 79 -1.01 -4.86 -1.02
C ALA A 79 0.42 -4.44 -0.74
N TYR A 80 1.37 -5.16 -1.35
CA TYR A 80 2.80 -4.84 -1.33
C TYR A 80 3.22 -4.42 -2.73
N VAL A 81 3.54 -3.15 -2.90
CA VAL A 81 3.83 -2.55 -4.22
C VAL A 81 5.31 -2.25 -4.33
N ARG A 82 5.94 -2.83 -5.36
CA ARG A 82 7.26 -2.46 -5.85
C ARG A 82 7.06 -1.56 -7.05
N ASP A 83 6.95 -0.26 -6.82
CA ASP A 83 6.93 0.76 -7.88
C ASP A 83 7.70 1.99 -7.42
N ASP A 84 8.80 2.26 -8.12
CA ASP A 84 9.62 3.44 -7.89
C ASP A 84 9.89 4.22 -9.17
N ARG A 85 9.00 4.06 -10.17
CA ARG A 85 9.08 4.82 -11.44
C ARG A 85 8.95 6.32 -11.22
N ALA A 86 8.16 6.74 -10.24
CA ALA A 86 8.10 8.13 -9.79
C ALA A 86 9.47 8.68 -9.35
N SER A 87 10.42 7.79 -9.03
CA SER A 87 11.80 8.10 -8.67
C SER A 87 12.83 7.79 -9.75
N GLY A 88 12.39 7.56 -10.99
CA GLY A 88 13.27 7.27 -12.11
C GLY A 88 13.80 5.84 -12.13
N SER A 89 13.22 4.93 -11.34
CA SER A 89 13.54 3.50 -11.44
C SER A 89 13.01 2.92 -12.76
N ASP A 90 13.83 2.10 -13.41
CA ASP A 90 13.52 1.32 -14.60
C ASP A 90 12.97 -0.08 -14.26
N ALA A 91 12.98 -0.46 -12.98
CA ALA A 91 12.45 -1.75 -12.54
C ALA A 91 10.96 -1.89 -12.88
N ALA A 92 10.58 -3.07 -13.39
CA ALA A 92 9.20 -3.36 -13.73
C ALA A 92 8.29 -3.22 -12.49
N PRO A 93 7.18 -2.46 -12.56
CA PRO A 93 6.28 -2.30 -11.43
C PRO A 93 5.57 -3.61 -11.13
N ALA A 94 5.39 -3.92 -9.84
CA ALA A 94 4.70 -5.12 -9.40
C ALA A 94 3.90 -4.87 -8.13
N VAL A 95 2.81 -5.63 -7.96
CA VAL A 95 2.05 -5.69 -6.72
C VAL A 95 1.80 -7.14 -6.33
N TRP A 96 2.13 -7.48 -5.08
CA TRP A 96 1.77 -8.75 -4.49
C TRP A 96 0.66 -8.54 -3.46
N PHE A 97 -0.35 -9.41 -3.49
CA PHE A 97 -1.48 -9.35 -2.58
C PHE A 97 -1.47 -10.54 -1.63
N ALA A 98 -1.78 -10.27 -0.36
CA ALA A 98 -1.94 -11.30 0.66
C ALA A 98 -3.27 -11.11 1.40
N TYR A 99 -4.01 -12.21 1.62
CA TYR A 99 -5.22 -12.19 2.42
C TYR A 99 -4.93 -12.66 3.85
N THR A 100 -5.51 -11.98 4.84
CA THR A 100 -5.48 -12.41 6.24
C THR A 100 -6.87 -12.35 6.87
N PRO A 101 -7.19 -13.24 7.82
CA PRO A 101 -8.51 -13.30 8.43
C PRO A 101 -8.79 -12.17 9.42
N ASN A 102 -7.78 -11.40 9.84
CA ASN A 102 -7.88 -10.29 10.77
C ASN A 102 -6.74 -9.27 10.53
N HIS A 103 -6.71 -8.20 11.32
CA HIS A 103 -5.77 -7.08 11.20
C HIS A 103 -4.66 -7.12 12.27
N GLN A 104 -4.10 -8.29 12.57
CA GLN A 104 -3.02 -8.42 13.56
C GLN A 104 -1.64 -8.19 12.93
N GLY A 105 -0.73 -7.58 13.70
CA GLY A 105 0.63 -7.28 13.24
C GLY A 105 1.48 -8.51 12.90
N GLN A 106 1.13 -9.69 13.42
CA GLN A 106 1.83 -10.94 13.07
C GLN A 106 1.81 -11.24 11.55
N HIS A 107 0.78 -10.76 10.83
CA HIS A 107 0.67 -11.02 9.39
C HIS A 107 1.68 -10.23 8.57
N PRO A 108 1.75 -8.88 8.66
CA PRO A 108 2.79 -8.14 7.96
C PRO A 108 4.19 -8.54 8.42
N GLN A 109 4.39 -8.97 9.67
CA GLN A 109 5.65 -9.55 10.13
C GLN A 109 6.02 -10.83 9.37
N ALA A 110 5.07 -11.76 9.20
CA ALA A 110 5.29 -12.98 8.44
C ALA A 110 5.50 -12.70 6.94
N HIS A 111 4.72 -11.78 6.36
CA HIS A 111 4.83 -11.41 4.96
C HIS A 111 6.18 -10.74 4.62
N LEU A 112 6.71 -9.94 5.54
CA LEU A 112 7.97 -9.20 5.37
C LEU A 112 9.17 -9.91 5.99
N ALA A 113 9.02 -11.17 6.40
CA ALA A 113 10.10 -11.95 6.98
C ALA A 113 11.27 -12.06 6.00
N GLY A 114 12.45 -11.60 6.42
CA GLY A 114 13.66 -11.58 5.59
C GLY A 114 13.74 -10.45 4.56
N PHE A 115 12.71 -9.60 4.44
CA PHE A 115 12.78 -8.40 3.61
C PHE A 115 13.86 -7.44 4.15
N ARG A 116 14.58 -6.77 3.25
CA ARG A 116 15.59 -5.77 3.60
C ARG A 116 15.42 -4.55 2.71
N GLY A 117 15.41 -3.35 3.28
CA GLY A 117 15.29 -2.12 2.52
C GLY A 117 14.36 -1.10 3.16
N ILE A 118 13.58 -0.40 2.34
CA ILE A 118 12.66 0.65 2.79
C ILE A 118 11.24 0.12 2.71
N LEU A 119 10.51 0.16 3.83
CA LEU A 119 9.08 -0.09 3.84
C LEU A 119 8.36 1.25 4.00
N GLN A 120 7.61 1.62 2.96
CA GLN A 120 6.75 2.79 3.00
C GLN A 120 5.31 2.38 3.33
N ALA A 121 4.85 2.70 4.52
CA ALA A 121 3.52 2.33 5.00
C ALA A 121 2.83 3.50 5.70
N ASP A 122 1.56 3.32 6.06
CA ASP A 122 0.93 4.21 7.02
C ASP A 122 1.49 3.99 8.43
N ALA A 123 1.00 4.75 9.41
CA ALA A 123 1.45 4.64 10.81
C ALA A 123 0.72 3.51 11.57
N TYR A 124 0.37 2.41 10.92
CA TYR A 124 -0.24 1.26 11.58
C TYR A 124 0.77 0.55 12.49
N ALA A 125 0.44 0.48 13.78
CA ALA A 125 1.33 -0.07 14.80
C ALA A 125 1.70 -1.56 14.60
N GLY A 126 0.96 -2.32 13.78
CA GLY A 126 1.32 -3.71 13.50
C GLY A 126 2.60 -3.86 12.68
N PHE A 127 3.09 -2.79 12.04
CA PHE A 127 4.41 -2.77 11.39
C PHE A 127 5.57 -2.58 12.37
N ASN A 128 5.34 -2.10 13.60
CA ASN A 128 6.43 -1.70 14.51
C ASN A 128 7.50 -2.80 14.70
N ALA A 129 7.09 -4.06 14.82
CA ALA A 129 8.01 -5.17 15.01
C ALA A 129 8.94 -5.41 13.81
N VAL A 130 8.49 -5.06 12.59
CA VAL A 130 9.27 -5.22 11.34
C VAL A 130 10.53 -4.34 11.36
N PHE A 131 10.51 -3.22 12.09
CA PHE A 131 11.63 -2.26 12.13
C PHE A 131 12.65 -2.56 13.24
N THR A 132 12.38 -3.51 14.12
CA THR A 132 13.14 -3.68 15.38
C THR A 132 14.58 -4.14 15.18
N ASP A 133 14.86 -4.92 14.14
CA ASP A 133 16.19 -5.45 13.84
C ASP A 133 17.04 -4.51 12.94
N GLY A 134 16.46 -3.40 12.48
CA GLY A 134 17.10 -2.42 11.60
C GLY A 134 17.33 -2.87 10.16
N SER A 135 16.92 -4.09 9.78
CA SER A 135 17.02 -4.59 8.40
C SER A 135 16.04 -3.88 7.45
N VAL A 136 14.94 -3.38 8.00
CA VAL A 136 13.93 -2.58 7.34
C VAL A 136 13.93 -1.16 7.89
N ARG A 137 14.06 -0.17 7.01
CA ARG A 137 13.94 1.25 7.32
C ARG A 137 12.52 1.72 7.04
N GLU A 138 11.90 2.33 8.04
CA GLU A 138 10.57 2.92 7.92
C GLU A 138 10.60 4.17 7.03
N ALA A 139 9.60 4.31 6.16
CA ALA A 139 9.26 5.54 5.46
C ALA A 139 7.76 5.83 5.62
N ALA A 140 7.41 7.00 6.12
CA ALA A 140 6.00 7.32 6.35
C ALA A 140 5.27 7.70 5.04
N CYS A 141 4.06 7.17 4.84
CA CYS A 141 3.26 7.45 3.66
C CYS A 141 2.59 8.82 3.71
N MET A 142 3.03 9.74 2.84
CA MET A 142 2.53 11.11 2.80
C MET A 142 1.07 11.23 2.34
N ALA A 143 0.61 10.32 1.48
CA ALA A 143 -0.80 10.28 1.07
C ALA A 143 -1.72 10.00 2.27
N HIS A 144 -1.33 9.09 3.16
CA HIS A 144 -2.07 8.79 4.39
C HIS A 144 -2.02 9.94 5.40
N ALA A 145 -0.85 10.56 5.57
CA ALA A 145 -0.72 11.75 6.43
C ALA A 145 -1.62 12.90 5.94
N ARG A 146 -1.58 13.22 4.64
CA ARG A 146 -2.43 14.25 4.02
C ARG A 146 -3.92 13.92 4.17
N ARG A 147 -4.33 12.67 3.93
CA ARG A 147 -5.74 12.24 4.07
C ARG A 147 -6.28 12.55 5.46
N LYS A 148 -5.53 12.22 6.52
CA LYS A 148 -5.95 12.52 7.90
C LYS A 148 -6.13 14.02 8.15
N VAL A 149 -5.22 14.86 7.64
CA VAL A 149 -5.36 16.33 7.74
C VAL A 149 -6.59 16.82 6.97
N HIS A 150 -6.80 16.30 5.77
CA HIS A 150 -7.94 16.64 4.92
C HIS A 150 -9.27 16.25 5.57
N ASP A 151 -9.39 15.04 6.15
CA ASP A 151 -10.61 14.58 6.81
C ASP A 151 -10.98 15.47 8.00
N LEU A 152 -9.97 15.95 8.75
CA LEU A 152 -10.18 16.94 9.80
C LEU A 152 -10.62 18.29 9.23
N HIS A 153 -10.00 18.75 8.15
CA HIS A 153 -10.34 20.00 7.47
C HIS A 153 -11.79 20.02 6.96
N VAL A 154 -12.23 18.93 6.30
CA VAL A 154 -13.61 18.79 5.79
C VAL A 154 -14.63 18.83 6.93
N ARG A 155 -14.32 18.21 8.08
CA ARG A 155 -15.19 18.26 9.26
C ARG A 155 -15.25 19.65 9.88
N LYS A 156 -14.09 20.29 10.03
CA LYS A 156 -13.96 21.66 10.55
C LYS A 156 -12.64 22.27 10.09
N ALA A 157 -12.72 23.23 9.18
CA ALA A 157 -11.56 23.99 8.76
C ALA A 157 -11.00 24.80 9.95
N THR A 158 -9.69 24.75 10.10
CA THR A 158 -8.95 25.56 11.10
C THR A 158 -7.75 26.17 10.40
N PRO A 159 -7.17 27.27 10.93
CA PRO A 159 -5.94 27.83 10.39
C PRO A 159 -4.83 26.77 10.26
N THR A 160 -4.72 25.86 11.24
CA THR A 160 -3.74 24.77 11.23
C THR A 160 -3.97 23.77 10.10
N THR A 161 -5.21 23.32 9.87
CA THR A 161 -5.48 22.34 8.80
C THR A 161 -5.36 22.96 7.41
N THR A 162 -5.77 24.22 7.26
CA THR A 162 -5.57 25.00 6.02
C THR A 162 -4.08 25.15 5.71
N GLU A 163 -3.28 25.59 6.68
CA GLU A 163 -1.85 25.79 6.50
C GLU A 163 -1.11 24.47 6.22
N ALA A 164 -1.48 23.40 6.92
CA ALA A 164 -0.92 22.07 6.67
C ALA A 164 -1.20 21.62 5.23
N LEU A 165 -2.44 21.73 4.74
CA LEU A 165 -2.77 21.34 3.36
C LEU A 165 -2.05 22.21 2.32
N ARG A 166 -1.90 23.51 2.58
CA ARG A 166 -1.14 24.45 1.73
C ARG A 166 0.32 24.01 1.61
N ARG A 167 1.00 23.78 2.74
CA ARG A 167 2.40 23.31 2.80
C ARG A 167 2.60 21.96 2.13
N ILE A 168 1.66 21.03 2.31
CA ILE A 168 1.70 19.73 1.62
C ILE A 168 1.56 19.92 0.11
N GLY A 169 0.71 20.86 -0.33
CA GLY A 169 0.58 21.23 -1.74
C GLY A 169 1.87 21.77 -2.34
N GLU A 170 2.57 22.66 -1.64
CA GLU A 170 3.89 23.18 -2.05
C GLU A 170 4.93 22.06 -2.20
N LEU A 171 4.93 21.11 -1.26
CA LEU A 171 5.81 19.95 -1.34
C LEU A 171 5.47 19.08 -2.55
N TYR A 172 4.19 18.84 -2.84
CA TYR A 172 3.77 18.08 -4.02
C TYR A 172 4.14 18.79 -5.33
N ALA A 173 4.14 20.12 -5.37
CA ALA A 173 4.62 20.86 -6.53
C ALA A 173 6.12 20.59 -6.79
N ILE A 174 6.95 20.59 -5.75
CA ILE A 174 8.37 20.23 -5.85
C ILE A 174 8.53 18.77 -6.31
N GLU A 175 7.76 17.84 -5.76
CA GLU A 175 7.82 16.42 -6.18
C GLU A 175 7.40 16.22 -7.64
N ALA A 176 6.44 17.01 -8.14
CA ALA A 176 6.03 16.99 -9.54
C ALA A 176 7.18 17.44 -10.46
N GLU A 177 7.94 18.48 -10.09
CA GLU A 177 9.10 18.97 -10.87
C GLU A 177 10.21 17.92 -10.99
N ILE A 178 10.35 17.02 -10.01
CA ILE A 178 11.43 16.01 -9.95
C ILE A 178 10.98 14.58 -10.30
N ARG A 179 9.69 14.36 -10.55
CA ARG A 179 9.11 13.05 -10.87
C ARG A 179 9.82 12.40 -12.06
N GLY A 180 10.12 11.11 -11.93
CA GLY A 180 10.74 10.30 -12.99
C GLY A 180 12.23 10.58 -13.22
N LYS A 181 12.83 11.55 -12.50
CA LYS A 181 14.27 11.82 -12.59
C LYS A 181 15.03 10.85 -11.69
N LEU A 182 16.05 10.21 -12.25
CA LEU A 182 16.98 9.38 -11.48
C LEU A 182 17.82 10.30 -10.57
N LEU A 183 17.39 10.42 -9.32
CA LEU A 183 18.10 11.22 -8.33
C LEU A 183 19.01 10.29 -7.52
N ALA A 184 20.30 10.24 -7.87
CA ALA A 184 21.31 9.61 -7.03
C ALA A 184 21.36 10.26 -5.63
N PRO A 185 21.71 9.50 -4.57
CA PRO A 185 20.81 8.92 -3.56
C PRO A 185 19.89 9.96 -2.86
N LEU A 186 19.11 9.53 -1.86
CA LEU A 186 18.24 10.37 -0.99
C LEU A 186 18.79 11.76 -0.62
N CYS A 187 20.12 11.93 -0.57
CA CYS A 187 20.80 13.21 -0.46
C CYS A 187 20.30 14.27 -1.45
N ARG A 188 20.16 14.02 -2.76
CA ARG A 188 19.73 15.08 -3.70
C ARG A 188 18.26 15.49 -3.53
N ARG A 189 17.35 14.56 -3.19
CA ARG A 189 15.96 14.91 -2.82
C ARG A 189 15.92 15.71 -1.52
N ALA A 190 16.67 15.27 -0.52
CA ALA A 190 16.82 15.99 0.73
C ALA A 190 17.46 17.37 0.48
N THR A 191 18.40 17.52 -0.46
CA THR A 191 18.99 18.80 -0.86
C THR A 191 18.00 19.68 -1.61
N CYS A 192 17.23 19.17 -2.57
CA CYS A 192 16.16 19.95 -3.24
C CYS A 192 15.12 20.45 -2.24
N ARG A 193 14.72 19.60 -1.28
CA ARG A 193 13.81 19.99 -0.19
C ARG A 193 14.46 20.93 0.82
N ALA A 194 15.74 20.74 1.15
CA ALA A 194 16.48 21.61 2.07
C ALA A 194 16.82 22.98 1.43
N SER A 195 16.94 23.06 0.10
CA SER A 195 17.09 24.31 -0.65
C SER A 195 15.80 25.12 -0.74
N ARG A 196 14.65 24.49 -0.45
CA ARG A 196 13.31 25.09 -0.40
C ARG A 196 12.59 24.64 0.88
N PRO A 197 13.09 25.01 2.07
CA PRO A 197 12.55 24.50 3.33
C PRO A 197 11.12 25.01 3.54
N ILE A 198 10.19 24.08 3.71
CA ILE A 198 8.84 24.38 4.20
C ILE A 198 8.85 24.07 5.70
N PRO A 199 8.77 25.07 6.60
CA PRO A 199 8.75 24.82 8.03
C PRO A 199 7.59 23.88 8.36
N MET A 200 7.76 22.96 9.30
CA MET A 200 6.64 22.17 9.85
C MET A 200 6.36 22.64 11.28
N PRO A 201 5.10 22.80 11.70
CA PRO A 201 4.79 23.16 13.08
C PRO A 201 5.27 22.06 14.03
N SER A 202 5.94 22.46 15.11
CA SER A 202 6.73 21.62 16.02
C SER A 202 5.91 20.72 16.98
N SER A 203 4.59 20.61 16.83
CA SER A 203 3.72 20.04 17.87
C SER A 203 3.34 18.55 17.72
N THR A 204 3.96 17.78 16.81
CA THR A 204 3.70 16.32 16.69
C THR A 204 4.96 15.45 16.72
N ALA A 205 6.04 15.91 17.35
CA ALA A 205 7.22 15.09 17.58
C ALA A 205 7.02 14.10 18.76
N ARG A 206 6.29 13.01 18.50
CA ARG A 206 6.53 11.71 19.15
C ARG A 206 6.83 10.67 18.08
N ALA A 207 7.78 10.97 17.21
CA ALA A 207 8.53 9.92 16.53
C ALA A 207 9.66 9.50 17.49
N ARG A 208 9.72 8.22 17.88
CA ARG A 208 10.75 7.70 18.80
C ARG A 208 12.15 7.65 18.16
N HIS A 209 12.29 8.05 16.90
CA HIS A 209 13.55 8.26 16.21
C HIS A 209 13.47 9.52 15.33
N PRO A 210 14.58 10.25 15.13
CA PRO A 210 14.60 11.39 14.22
C PRO A 210 14.28 10.91 12.81
N VAL A 211 13.04 11.14 12.36
CA VAL A 211 12.66 10.96 10.96
C VAL A 211 13.34 12.08 10.19
N SER A 212 14.54 11.81 9.71
CA SER A 212 15.27 12.72 8.82
C SER A 212 14.37 13.14 7.66
N CYS A 213 14.48 14.38 7.20
CA CYS A 213 13.82 14.86 5.98
C CYS A 213 14.12 13.97 4.74
N ALA A 214 15.16 13.14 4.84
CA ALA A 214 15.56 12.09 3.89
C ALA A 214 14.66 10.83 3.86
N THR A 215 13.54 10.77 4.61
CA THR A 215 12.73 9.54 4.77
C THR A 215 11.35 9.60 4.10
N TRP A 216 11.05 10.65 3.35
CA TRP A 216 9.77 10.78 2.65
C TRP A 216 9.95 10.48 1.16
N VAL A 217 9.45 9.33 0.71
CA VAL A 217 9.22 9.07 -0.72
C VAL A 217 7.76 9.39 -0.99
N ILE A 218 7.53 10.49 -1.70
CA ILE A 218 6.19 10.94 -2.08
C ILE A 218 5.92 10.33 -3.46
N PRO A 219 4.78 9.64 -3.67
CA PRO A 219 4.47 9.00 -4.95
C PRO A 219 4.30 10.02 -6.09
#